data_AF-A0A655JAY3-F1
#
_entry.id   AF-A0A655JAY3-F1
#
_cell.length_a   1.000
_cell.length_b   1.000
_cell.length_c   1.000
_cell.angle_alpha   90.00
_cell.angle_beta   90.00
_cell.angle_gamma   90.00
#
_symmetry.space_group_name_H-M   'P 1'
#
loop_
_entity.id
_entity.type
_entity.pdbx_description
1 polymer ?
#
loop_
_entity_poly.entity_id
_entity_poly.type
_entity_poly.pdbx_seq_one_letter_code
_entity_poly.pdbx_strand_id
1 'polypeptide(L)' 'MPALAVDRQGVRLGRGRGFYDRSLRCRDPHARLVAVVRTVELVDVLPSEPHDVPMTHALTPERGLIALPCGE' A
#
# COMPACT_ATOMS: atom_id res chain seq x y z
N MET A 1 4.18 3.07 5.90
CA MET A 1 3.61 4.26 5.25
C MET A 1 2.18 4.43 5.72
N PRO A 2 1.75 5.63 6.13
CA PRO A 2 0.36 5.88 6.47
C PRO A 2 -0.52 5.83 5.22
N ALA A 3 -1.74 5.32 5.40
CA ALA A 3 -2.76 5.21 4.37
C ALA A 3 -4.15 5.43 4.99
N LEU A 4 -5.12 5.85 4.19
CA LEU A 4 -6.53 5.85 4.57
C LEU A 4 -7.13 4.45 4.41
N ALA A 5 -6.69 3.73 3.39
CA ALA A 5 -7.01 2.33 3.15
C ALA A 5 -5.89 1.69 2.32
N VAL A 6 -5.78 0.36 2.41
CA VAL A 6 -5.00 -0.46 1.48
C VAL A 6 -5.85 -1.65 1.07
N ASP A 7 -5.75 -2.09 -0.18
CA ASP A 7 -6.47 -3.28 -0.61
C ASP A 7 -5.59 -4.53 -0.62
N ARG A 8 -6.19 -5.68 -0.95
CA ARG A 8 -5.48 -6.96 -1.02
C ARG A 8 -4.51 -7.07 -2.20
N GLN A 9 -4.50 -6.13 -3.13
CA GLN A 9 -3.55 -6.06 -4.25
C GLN A 9 -2.42 -5.05 -3.97
N GLY A 10 -2.41 -4.43 -2.80
CA GLY A 10 -1.40 -3.44 -2.42
C GLY A 10 -1.71 -2.01 -2.87
N VAL A 11 -2.84 -1.76 -3.51
CA VAL A 11 -3.27 -0.40 -3.85
C VAL A 11 -3.50 0.36 -2.57
N ARG A 12 -2.97 1.59 -2.49
CA ARG A 12 -3.00 2.40 -1.27
C ARG A 12 -3.74 3.71 -1.52
N LEU A 13 -4.79 3.94 -0.75
CA LEU A 13 -5.47 5.22 -0.73
C LEU A 13 -4.74 6.22 0.18
N GLY A 14 -4.13 7.24 -0.41
CA GLY A 14 -3.51 8.36 0.31
C GLY A 14 -4.51 9.51 0.60
N ARG A 15 -4.01 10.62 1.17
CA ARG A 15 -4.80 11.87 1.36
C ARG A 15 -4.85 12.76 0.10
N GLY A 16 -4.47 12.23 -1.07
CA GLY A 16 -4.34 12.97 -2.32
C GLY A 16 -2.97 13.66 -2.54
N ARG A 17 -2.76 14.18 -3.77
CA ARG A 17 -1.57 14.92 -4.28
C ARG A 17 -0.34 14.11 -4.75
N GLY A 18 -0.40 12.78 -4.74
CA GLY A 18 0.60 11.93 -5.39
C GLY A 18 2.04 12.05 -4.86
N PHE A 19 2.23 12.53 -3.62
CA PHE A 19 3.57 12.82 -3.07
C PHE A 19 4.45 11.57 -2.99
N TYR A 20 3.86 10.49 -2.48
CA TYR A 20 4.56 9.23 -2.33
C TYR A 20 4.73 8.51 -3.66
N ASP A 21 3.77 8.60 -4.58
CA ASP A 21 3.85 7.88 -5.85
C ASP A 21 5.01 8.40 -6.71
N ARG A 22 5.32 9.71 -6.64
CA ARG A 22 6.53 10.26 -7.25
C ARG A 22 7.82 9.79 -6.60
N SER A 23 7.85 9.70 -5.26
CA SER A 23 9.05 9.36 -4.51
C SER A 23 9.36 7.86 -4.54
N LEU A 24 8.31 7.02 -4.57
CA LEU A 24 8.39 5.57 -4.54
C LEU A 24 8.81 4.96 -5.88
N ARG A 25 8.72 5.71 -6.99
CA ARG A 25 9.27 5.30 -8.29
C ARG A 25 10.79 5.17 -8.28
N CYS A 26 11.48 5.92 -7.44
CA CYS A 26 12.94 5.88 -7.31
C CYS A 26 13.41 4.99 -6.16
N ARG A 27 12.52 4.18 -5.57
CA ARG A 27 12.85 3.33 -4.43
C ARG A 27 13.77 2.18 -4.88
N ASP A 28 14.52 1.61 -3.92
CA ASP A 28 15.17 0.32 -4.11
C ASP A 28 14.12 -0.77 -4.40
N PRO A 29 14.19 -1.49 -5.54
CA PRO A 29 13.24 -2.54 -5.89
C PRO A 29 13.02 -3.58 -4.78
N HIS A 30 14.07 -3.86 -3.97
CA HIS A 30 14.03 -4.82 -2.88
C HIS A 30 13.48 -4.25 -1.56
N ALA A 31 13.25 -2.93 -1.48
CA ALA A 31 12.67 -2.31 -0.30
C ALA A 31 11.21 -2.75 -0.11
N ARG A 32 10.90 -3.19 1.11
CA ARG A 32 9.54 -3.52 1.51
C ARG A 32 8.73 -2.23 1.72
N LEU A 33 7.65 -2.10 0.98
CA LEU A 33 6.62 -1.09 1.22
C LEU A 33 5.56 -1.65 2.14
N VAL A 34 5.53 -1.16 3.38
CA VAL A 34 4.60 -1.59 4.41
C VAL A 34 3.57 -0.49 4.66
N ALA A 35 2.30 -0.72 4.34
CA ALA A 35 1.21 0.15 4.75
C ALA A 35 0.86 -0.11 6.23
N VAL A 36 0.69 0.95 7.02
CA VAL A 36 0.27 0.83 8.42
C VAL A 36 -1.19 1.26 8.50
N VAL A 37 -2.08 0.31 8.78
CA VAL A 37 -3.53 0.49 8.69
C VAL A 37 -4.25 -0.29 9.80
N ARG A 38 -5.44 0.13 10.18
CA ARG A 38 -6.35 -0.68 11.01
C ARG A 38 -6.93 -1.81 10.17
N THR A 39 -7.42 -2.88 10.81
CA THR A 39 -7.98 -4.01 10.07
C THR A 39 -9.16 -3.60 9.19
N VAL A 40 -9.99 -2.65 9.64
CA VAL A 40 -11.11 -2.11 8.86
C VAL A 40 -10.67 -1.24 7.66
N GLU A 41 -9.40 -0.81 7.63
CA GLU A 41 -8.80 -0.05 6.54
C GLU A 41 -8.10 -0.98 5.52
N LEU A 42 -8.03 -2.29 5.79
CA LEU A 42 -7.65 -3.31 4.81
C LEU A 42 -8.91 -3.79 4.08
N VAL A 43 -9.13 -3.27 2.88
CA VAL A 43 -10.36 -3.50 2.10
C VAL A 43 -10.14 -4.52 0.98
N ASP A 44 -11.22 -4.94 0.32
CA ASP A 44 -11.15 -5.95 -0.74
C ASP A 44 -10.54 -5.40 -2.03
N VAL A 45 -10.98 -4.22 -2.46
CA VAL A 45 -10.55 -3.58 -3.71
C VAL A 45 -10.55 -2.06 -3.57
N LEU A 46 -9.53 -1.40 -4.14
CA LEU A 46 -9.49 0.05 -4.32
C LEU A 46 -9.29 0.37 -5.81
N PRO A 47 -9.77 1.54 -6.28
CA PRO A 47 -9.42 2.01 -7.61
C PRO A 47 -7.91 2.28 -7.66
N SER A 48 -7.25 1.73 -8.68
CA SER A 48 -5.83 1.95 -8.96
C SER A 48 -5.65 2.81 -10.20
N GLU A 49 -4.65 3.69 -10.17
CA GLU A 49 -4.18 4.43 -11.34
C GLU A 49 -2.85 3.85 -11.85
N PRO A 50 -2.52 3.97 -13.16
CA PRO A 50 -1.28 3.41 -13.73
C PRO A 50 0.02 3.94 -13.10
N HIS A 51 -0.09 5.03 -12.34
CA HIS A 51 1.05 5.66 -11.69
C HIS A 51 1.21 5.25 -10.22
N ASP A 52 0.27 4.50 -9.67
CA ASP A 52 0.31 4.02 -8.29
C ASP A 52 1.39 2.96 -8.13
N VAL A 53 2.12 3.05 -7.00
CA VAL A 53 3.11 2.05 -6.63
C VAL A 53 2.49 1.11 -5.59
N PRO A 54 2.30 -0.19 -5.89
CA PRO A 54 1.67 -1.11 -4.97
C PRO A 54 2.52 -1.35 -3.72
N MET A 55 1.84 -1.43 -2.58
CA MET A 55 2.41 -1.83 -1.30
C MET A 55 2.68 -3.32 -1.31
N THR A 56 3.83 -3.70 -0.76
CA THR A 56 4.22 -5.12 -0.66
C THR A 56 3.64 -5.79 0.58
N HIS A 57 3.31 -5.02 1.62
CA HIS A 57 2.83 -5.53 2.90
C HIS A 57 1.82 -4.57 3.54
N ALA A 58 0.96 -5.11 4.40
CA ALA A 58 0.13 -4.35 5.32
C ALA A 58 0.44 -4.76 6.77
N LEU A 59 0.58 -3.80 7.66
CA LEU A 59 0.71 -4.01 9.09
C LEU A 59 -0.62 -3.62 9.75
N THR A 60 -1.30 -4.60 10.35
CA THR A 60 -2.53 -4.38 11.13
C THR A 60 -2.33 -4.78 12.59
N PRO A 61 -3.07 -4.16 13.54
CA PRO A 61 -2.97 -4.52 14.96
C PRO A 61 -3.34 -5.98 15.25
N GLU A 62 -4.31 -6.53 14.52
CA GLU A 62 -4.90 -7.84 14.83
C GLU A 62 -4.17 -9.00 14.15
N ARG A 63 -3.57 -8.76 12.98
CA ARG A 63 -2.92 -9.82 12.17
C ARG A 63 -1.41 -9.62 12.05
N GLY A 64 -0.88 -8.51 12.56
CA GLY A 64 0.52 -8.16 12.40
C GLY A 64 0.86 -7.85 10.95
N LEU A 65 2.05 -8.27 10.52
CA LEU A 65 2.56 -8.02 9.17
C LEU A 65 2.02 -9.06 8.19
N ILE A 66 1.29 -8.61 7.18
CA ILE A 66 0.69 -9.40 6.12
C ILE A 66 1.42 -9.09 4.82
N ALA A 67 1.86 -10.13 4.09
CA ALA A 67 2.35 -9.97 2.73
C ALA A 67 1.18 -9.77 1.77
N LEU A 68 1.28 -8.77 0.90
CA LEU A 68 0.31 -8.53 -0.17
C LEU A 68 0.90 -9.09 -1.47
N PRO A 69 0.08 -9.68 -2.36
CA PRO A 69 0.50 -10.00 -3.71
C PRO A 69 0.89 -8.69 -4.40
N CYS A 70 2.20 -8.41 -4.43
CA CYS A 70 2.75 -7.38 -5.29
C CYS A 70 2.58 -7.91 -6.71
N GLY A 71 1.79 -7.22 -7.55
CA GLY A 71 1.69 -7.56 -8.96
C GLY A 71 3.08 -7.71 -9.57
N GLU A 72 3.24 -8.77 -10.38
CA GLU A 72 4.47 -9.01 -11.17
C GLU A 72 4.77 -7.86 -12.13
#